data_AF-A0A1G3KR81-F1
#
_entry.id   AF-A0A1G3KR81-F1
#
_cell.length_a   1.000
_cell.length_b   1.000
_cell.length_c   1.000
_cell.angle_alpha   90.00
_cell.angle_beta   90.00
_cell.angle_gamma   90.00
#
_symmetry.space_group_name_H-M   'P 1'
#
loop_
_entity.id
_entity.type
_entity.pdbx_description
1 polymer ?
#
loop_
_entity_poly.entity_id
_entity_poly.type
_entity_poly.pdbx_seq_one_letter_code
_entity_poly.pdbx_strand_id
1 'polypeptide(L)'
;MLELTSVYLALVIGEGGLLAPRTPQEALEIFRNPDANDWERDYAALMIDSLDEALPELEKVARDASASEMLQQRAAEVLGCAWRDRGILLTADITGFTPIARQEILFHRGEGLPYPD
;
A
#
# COMPACT_ATOMS: atom_id res chain seq x y z
N MET A 1 -11.94 17.58 9.93
CA MET A 1 -11.44 16.20 9.78
C MET A 1 -9.95 16.25 9.44
N LEU A 2 -9.13 16.86 10.30
CA LEU A 2 -7.69 17.14 10.09
C LEU A 2 -6.83 16.75 11.31
N GLU A 3 -7.47 16.25 12.38
CA GLU A 3 -6.78 16.02 13.66
C GLU A 3 -6.19 14.61 13.79
N LEU A 4 -6.78 13.60 13.11
CA LEU A 4 -6.29 12.22 13.19
C LEU A 4 -4.92 12.05 12.50
N THR A 5 -4.65 12.79 11.43
CA THR A 5 -3.36 12.78 10.72
C THR A 5 -2.23 13.38 11.56
N SER A 6 -2.52 14.38 12.40
CA SER A 6 -1.51 15.02 13.26
C SER A 6 -1.15 14.19 14.48
N VAL A 7 -2.10 13.42 15.04
CA VAL A 7 -1.83 12.55 16.20
C VAL A 7 -0.99 11.34 15.81
N TYR A 8 -1.21 10.77 14.61
CA TYR A 8 -0.39 9.66 14.11
C TYR A 8 1.06 10.12 13.84
N LEU A 9 1.24 11.34 13.31
CA LEU A 9 2.55 11.95 13.07
C LEU A 9 3.35 12.17 14.36
N ALA A 10 2.69 12.51 15.47
CA ALA A 10 3.34 12.76 16.75
C ALA A 10 3.81 11.48 17.46
N LEU A 11 3.11 10.35 17.27
CA LEU A 11 3.49 9.06 17.85
C LEU A 11 4.69 8.41 17.16
N VAL A 12 4.93 8.71 15.88
CA VAL A 12 6.03 8.15 15.06
C VAL A 12 7.39 8.79 15.39
N ILE A 13 7.43 10.02 15.91
CA ILE A 13 8.68 10.78 16.14
C ILE A 13 9.26 10.53 17.56
N GLY A 14 8.48 9.95 18.47
CA GLY A 14 8.74 10.01 19.92
C GLY A 14 9.89 9.14 20.43
N GLU A 15 10.09 7.92 19.92
CA GLU A 15 11.00 6.97 20.56
C GLU A 15 11.77 6.13 19.54
N GLY A 16 13.03 6.50 19.27
CA GLY A 16 13.99 5.56 18.66
C GLY A 16 14.16 5.61 17.14
N GLY A 17 14.09 6.80 16.52
CA GLY A 17 14.92 7.15 15.36
C GLY A 17 14.90 6.19 14.16
N LEU A 18 13.75 6.00 13.53
CA LEU A 18 13.71 5.67 12.10
C LEU A 18 13.18 6.89 11.36
N LEU A 19 14.05 7.43 10.50
CA LEU A 19 13.76 8.58 9.68
C LEU A 19 12.61 8.18 8.74
N ALA A 20 11.45 8.80 8.95
CA ALA A 20 10.35 8.73 7.98
C ALA A 20 10.91 8.92 6.55
N PRO A 21 10.58 8.03 5.59
CA PRO A 21 11.07 8.15 4.22
C PRO A 21 10.78 9.54 3.65
N ARG A 22 11.82 10.16 3.10
CA ARG A 22 11.83 11.53 2.55
C ARG A 22 11.73 11.54 1.04
N THR A 23 11.86 10.37 0.40
CA THR A 23 11.76 10.21 -1.05
C THR A 23 10.93 8.97 -1.42
N PRO A 24 10.38 8.90 -2.66
CA PRO A 24 9.72 7.70 -3.18
C PRO A 24 10.57 6.43 -3.07
N GLN A 25 11.87 6.57 -3.35
CA GLN A 25 12.80 5.46 -3.38
C GLN A 25 13.03 4.88 -1.98
N GLU A 26 13.19 5.75 -0.98
CA GLU A 26 13.30 5.34 0.43
C GLU A 26 12.02 4.63 0.92
N ALA A 27 10.84 5.10 0.48
CA ALA A 27 9.59 4.43 0.82
C ALA A 27 9.51 3.02 0.18
N LEU A 28 9.90 2.88 -1.08
CA LEU A 28 9.94 1.58 -1.76
C LEU A 28 10.94 0.60 -1.11
N GLU A 29 12.09 1.10 -0.66
CA GLU A 29 13.10 0.31 0.06
C GLU A 29 12.55 -0.23 1.39
N ILE A 30 11.87 0.61 2.17
CA ILE A 30 11.21 0.19 3.43
C ILE A 30 10.09 -0.81 3.14
N PHE A 31 9.24 -0.55 2.15
CA PHE A 31 8.13 -1.42 1.79
C PHE A 31 8.58 -2.84 1.43
N ARG A 32 9.70 -2.96 0.72
CA ARG A 32 10.26 -4.25 0.27
C ARG A 32 11.09 -4.97 1.32
N ASN A 33 11.55 -4.26 2.35
CA ASN A 33 12.45 -4.83 3.34
C ASN A 33 11.71 -5.90 4.17
N PRO A 34 12.11 -7.18 4.15
CA PRO A 34 11.47 -8.26 4.93
C PRO A 34 11.65 -8.08 6.45
N ASP A 35 12.64 -7.30 6.88
CA ASP A 35 12.94 -7.03 8.28
C ASP A 35 12.28 -5.75 8.80
N ALA A 36 11.64 -4.96 7.92
CA ALA A 36 10.87 -3.80 8.36
C ALA A 36 9.63 -4.24 9.14
N ASN A 37 9.32 -3.49 10.20
CA ASN A 37 8.10 -3.71 10.98
C ASN A 37 6.88 -3.32 10.14
N ASP A 38 5.74 -3.94 10.44
CA ASP A 38 4.51 -3.71 9.67
C ASP A 38 4.08 -2.25 9.65
N TRP A 39 4.28 -1.51 10.76
CA TRP A 39 3.97 -0.07 10.81
C TRP A 39 4.86 0.79 9.90
N GLU A 40 6.11 0.39 9.68
CA GLU A 40 7.06 1.09 8.80
C GLU A 40 6.68 0.88 7.34
N ARG A 41 6.25 -0.34 7.00
CA ARG A 41 5.72 -0.66 5.68
C ARG A 41 4.40 0.07 5.42
N ASP A 42 3.52 0.16 6.41
CA ASP A 42 2.25 0.90 6.31
C ASP A 42 2.52 2.41 6.14
N TYR A 43 3.50 2.97 6.87
CA TYR A 43 3.90 4.37 6.69
C TYR A 43 4.52 4.62 5.31
N ALA A 44 5.38 3.72 4.82
CA ALA A 44 5.98 3.81 3.50
C ALA A 44 4.91 3.70 2.39
N ALA A 45 3.95 2.80 2.55
CA ALA A 45 2.78 2.63 1.70
C ALA A 45 1.94 3.91 1.59
N LEU A 46 1.67 4.58 2.72
CA LEU A 46 0.95 5.87 2.75
C LEU A 46 1.72 6.99 2.03
N MET A 47 3.05 6.99 2.12
CA MET A 47 3.88 7.95 1.37
C MET A 47 3.86 7.63 -0.13
N ILE A 48 3.84 6.35 -0.52
CA ILE A 48 3.78 5.87 -1.91
C ILE A 48 2.45 6.24 -2.60
N ASP A 49 1.33 6.26 -1.87
CA ASP A 49 0.00 6.60 -2.40
C ASP A 49 -0.01 7.95 -3.18
N SER A 50 0.86 8.86 -2.75
CA SER A 50 1.04 10.20 -3.33
C SER A 50 2.03 10.29 -4.51
N LEU A 51 2.60 9.17 -4.98
CA LEU A 51 3.74 9.17 -5.91
C LEU A 51 3.48 8.29 -7.15
N ASP A 52 3.17 8.94 -8.27
CA ASP A 52 2.93 8.28 -9.57
C ASP A 52 4.08 7.36 -10.00
N GLU A 53 5.31 7.65 -9.59
CA GLU A 53 6.53 6.90 -9.94
C GLU A 53 6.61 5.51 -9.28
N ALA A 54 5.90 5.29 -8.16
CA ALA A 54 5.95 4.05 -7.40
C ALA A 54 4.79 3.09 -7.74
N LEU A 55 3.72 3.58 -8.38
CA LEU A 55 2.57 2.75 -8.79
C LEU A 55 2.96 1.56 -9.69
N PRO A 56 3.85 1.71 -10.70
CA PRO A 56 4.25 0.59 -11.55
C PRO A 56 4.97 -0.52 -10.77
N GLU A 57 5.67 -0.18 -9.69
CA GLU A 57 6.37 -1.16 -8.86
C GLU A 57 5.41 -1.91 -7.92
N LEU A 58 4.44 -1.22 -7.34
CA LEU A 58 3.36 -1.87 -6.58
C LEU A 58 2.54 -2.80 -7.47
N GLU A 59 2.28 -2.37 -8.69
CA GLU A 59 1.62 -3.18 -9.72
C GLU A 59 2.40 -4.45 -10.07
N LYS A 60 3.73 -4.43 -10.03
CA LYS A 60 4.56 -5.64 -10.18
C LYS A 60 4.40 -6.56 -8.97
N VAL A 61 4.45 -6.04 -7.75
CA VAL A 61 4.29 -6.82 -6.51
C VAL A 61 2.91 -7.48 -6.46
N ALA A 62 1.85 -6.75 -6.82
CA ALA A 62 0.48 -7.26 -6.86
C ALA A 62 0.28 -8.40 -7.89
N ARG A 63 1.19 -8.54 -8.87
CA ARG A 63 1.19 -9.62 -9.88
C ARG A 63 2.23 -10.72 -9.59
N ASP A 64 3.09 -10.51 -8.61
CA ASP A 64 4.19 -11.42 -8.29
C ASP A 64 3.73 -12.54 -7.34
N ALA A 65 3.49 -13.73 -7.90
CA ALA A 65 3.14 -14.92 -7.12
C ALA A 65 4.26 -15.42 -6.19
N SER A 66 5.50 -14.94 -6.35
CA SER A 66 6.62 -15.25 -5.47
C SER A 66 6.75 -14.29 -4.28
N ALA A 67 6.08 -13.13 -4.31
CA ALA A 67 5.98 -12.24 -3.17
C ALA A 67 5.10 -12.87 -2.07
N SER A 68 5.29 -12.45 -0.81
CA SER A 68 4.43 -12.93 0.27
C SER A 68 2.99 -12.44 0.10
N GLU A 69 2.03 -13.23 0.58
CA GLU A 69 0.60 -12.91 0.56
C GLU A 69 0.32 -11.52 1.17
N MET A 70 0.99 -11.21 2.28
CA MET A 70 0.93 -9.91 2.93
C MET A 70 1.41 -8.78 2.01
N LEU A 71 2.56 -8.93 1.34
CA LEU A 71 3.08 -7.89 0.44
C LEU A 71 2.17 -7.68 -0.77
N GLN A 72 1.58 -8.75 -1.31
CA GLN A 72 0.61 -8.67 -2.40
C GLN A 72 -0.65 -7.91 -1.98
N GLN A 73 -1.21 -8.21 -0.81
CA GLN A 73 -2.37 -7.51 -0.26
C GLN A 73 -2.06 -6.03 -0.04
N ARG A 74 -0.94 -5.71 0.62
CA ARG A 74 -0.55 -4.32 0.90
C ARG A 74 -0.30 -3.51 -0.35
N ALA A 75 0.35 -4.10 -1.37
CA ALA A 75 0.52 -3.42 -2.65
C ALA A 75 -0.84 -3.08 -3.29
N ALA A 76 -1.81 -4.00 -3.20
CA ALA A 76 -3.16 -3.78 -3.71
C ALA A 76 -3.96 -2.75 -2.90
N GLU A 77 -3.84 -2.72 -1.57
CA GLU A 77 -4.46 -1.71 -0.70
C GLU A 77 -4.03 -0.29 -1.12
N VAL A 78 -2.72 -0.09 -1.29
CA VAL A 78 -2.16 1.20 -1.72
C VAL A 78 -2.62 1.57 -3.13
N LEU A 79 -2.57 0.63 -4.08
CA LEU A 79 -3.11 0.86 -5.43
C LEU A 79 -4.61 1.20 -5.40
N GLY A 80 -5.37 0.56 -4.52
CA GLY A 80 -6.79 0.80 -4.31
C GLY A 80 -7.09 2.23 -3.85
N CYS A 81 -6.32 2.74 -2.89
CA CYS A 81 -6.39 4.14 -2.46
C CYS A 81 -5.95 5.10 -3.58
N ALA A 82 -4.79 4.83 -4.19
CA ALA A 82 -4.21 5.66 -5.25
C ALA A 82 -5.16 5.84 -6.44
N TRP A 83 -5.77 4.75 -6.89
CA TRP A 83 -6.70 4.78 -8.01
C TRP A 83 -8.06 5.36 -7.65
N ARG A 84 -8.48 5.28 -6.37
CA ARG A 84 -9.70 5.94 -5.89
C ARG A 84 -9.55 7.45 -6.00
N ASP A 85 -8.45 7.98 -5.48
CA ASP A 85 -8.16 9.42 -5.48
C ASP A 85 -7.98 9.97 -6.90
N ARG A 86 -7.46 9.15 -7.81
CA ARG A 86 -7.34 9.47 -9.25
C ARG A 86 -8.64 9.27 -10.05
N GLY A 87 -9.70 8.72 -9.44
CA GLY A 87 -10.98 8.47 -10.10
C GLY A 87 -10.96 7.35 -11.13
N ILE A 88 -9.97 6.45 -11.10
CA ILE A 88 -9.79 5.34 -12.05
C ILE A 88 -9.98 3.96 -11.44
N LEU A 89 -10.24 3.86 -10.13
CA LEU A 89 -10.35 2.59 -9.40
C LEU A 89 -11.27 1.57 -10.08
N LEU A 90 -12.47 2.00 -10.50
CA LEU A 90 -13.47 1.12 -11.09
C LEU A 90 -13.08 0.59 -12.49
N THR A 91 -12.15 1.27 -13.17
CA THR A 91 -11.74 0.95 -14.54
C THR A 91 -10.30 0.45 -14.66
N ALA A 92 -9.52 0.49 -13.57
CA ALA A 92 -8.14 0.01 -13.56
C ALA A 92 -8.05 -1.47 -13.96
N ASP A 93 -7.03 -1.82 -14.74
CA ASP A 93 -6.82 -3.21 -15.17
C ASP A 93 -6.13 -4.01 -14.07
N ILE A 94 -6.83 -5.01 -13.55
CA ILE A 94 -6.33 -5.94 -12.53
C ILE A 94 -5.97 -7.32 -13.11
N THR A 95 -5.88 -7.42 -14.44
CA THR A 95 -5.46 -8.66 -15.11
C THR A 95 -4.06 -9.05 -14.64
N GLY A 96 -3.91 -10.33 -14.29
CA GLY A 96 -2.66 -10.89 -13.80
C GLY A 96 -2.36 -10.61 -12.33
N PHE A 97 -3.21 -9.88 -11.61
CA PHE A 97 -3.09 -9.77 -10.15
C PHE A 97 -3.21 -11.15 -9.51
N THR A 98 -2.44 -11.40 -8.45
CA THR A 98 -2.60 -12.61 -7.65
C THR A 98 -4.00 -12.64 -7.02
N PRO A 99 -4.52 -13.82 -6.60
CA PRO A 99 -5.85 -13.91 -6.01
C PRO A 99 -6.06 -12.95 -4.82
N ILE A 100 -5.01 -12.78 -3.99
CA ILE A 100 -5.04 -11.95 -2.77
C ILE A 100 -5.07 -10.47 -3.13
N ALA A 101 -4.16 -10.02 -3.99
CA ALA A 101 -4.15 -8.64 -4.49
C ALA A 101 -5.46 -8.29 -5.20
N ARG A 102 -6.01 -9.23 -6.00
CA ARG A 102 -7.28 -9.05 -6.69
C ARG A 102 -8.45 -8.90 -5.72
N GLN A 103 -8.50 -9.73 -4.68
CA GLN A 103 -9.56 -9.64 -3.67
C GLN A 103 -9.56 -8.28 -2.96
N GLU A 104 -8.37 -7.76 -2.63
CA GLU A 104 -8.22 -6.44 -2.03
C GLU A 104 -8.77 -5.32 -2.96
N ILE A 105 -8.40 -5.31 -4.25
CA ILE A 105 -8.97 -4.32 -5.18
C ILE A 105 -10.49 -4.45 -5.31
N LEU A 106 -11.02 -5.67 -5.36
CA LEU A 106 -12.47 -5.89 -5.41
C LEU A 106 -13.15 -5.38 -4.13
N PHE A 107 -12.55 -5.56 -2.96
CA PHE A 107 -13.04 -4.96 -1.72
C PHE A 107 -13.08 -3.44 -1.82
N HIS A 108 -12.00 -2.80 -2.28
CA HIS A 108 -11.96 -1.35 -2.49
C HIS A 108 -13.00 -0.82 -3.49
N ARG A 109 -13.37 -1.63 -4.50
CA ARG A 109 -14.45 -1.35 -5.46
C ARG A 109 -15.86 -1.59 -4.90
N GLY A 110 -15.99 -2.25 -3.76
CA GLY A 110 -17.29 -2.74 -3.27
C GLY A 110 -17.82 -3.97 -4.04
N GLU A 111 -16.94 -4.67 -4.76
CA GLU A 111 -17.21 -5.88 -5.53
C GLU A 111 -16.77 -7.16 -4.80
N GLY A 112 -16.06 -7.03 -3.68
CA GLY A 112 -15.54 -8.16 -2.91
C GLY A 112 -16.65 -8.95 -2.20
N LEU A 113 -16.53 -10.28 -2.22
CA LEU A 113 -17.23 -11.13 -1.26
C LEU A 113 -16.69 -10.85 0.16
N PRO A 114 -17.49 -10.99 1.23
CA PRO A 114 -16.93 -11.00 2.59
C PRO A 114 -15.83 -12.06 2.66
N TYR A 115 -14.69 -11.71 3.28
CA TYR A 115 -13.59 -12.67 3.50
C TYR A 115 -14.18 -13.93 4.14
N PRO A 116 -13.92 -15.13 3.58
CA PRO A 116 -14.32 -16.36 4.25
C PRO A 116 -13.60 -16.44 5.61
N ASP A 117 -14.37 -16.70 6.66
CA ASP A 117 -13.91 -16.91 8.04
C ASP A 117 -12.83 -18.00 8.14
#